data_AF-U5S1X2-F1
#
_entry.id   AF-U5S1X2-F1
#
_cell.length_a   1.000
_cell.length_b   1.000
_cell.length_c   1.000
_cell.angle_alpha   90.00
_cell.angle_beta   90.00
_cell.angle_gamma   90.00
#
_symmetry.space_group_name_H-M   'P 1'
#
loop_
_entity.id
_entity.type
_entity.pdbx_description
1 polymer ?
#
loop_
_entity_poly.entity_id
_entity_poly.type
_entity_poly.pdbx_seq_one_letter_code
_entity_poly.pdbx_strand_id
1 'polypeptide(L)'
;QQTEMWAHYYGQARADEASAKGKANLLQREQANLSGYTYRNRALKASITRGFPAYVTMGWAGFDTNANWKSSAYKGVATPEERQEAKWTGSPEEASRMLTAFMRYAGNAIAGYGPLDAGSRERQQIISTVKKHSTQKVVFEDVPEGYETKEKRVIPNKHN
;
A
#
# COMPACT_ATOMS: atom_id res chain seq x y z
N GLN A 1 -11.92 13.94 13.01
CA GLN A 1 -13.19 14.44 12.44
C GLN A 1 -14.44 13.85 13.12
N GLN A 2 -14.72 12.53 13.06
CA GLN A 2 -15.96 12.00 13.66
C GLN A 2 -15.94 11.97 15.20
N THR A 3 -14.80 11.63 15.81
CA THR A 3 -14.62 11.61 17.28
C THR A 3 -14.60 13.01 17.92
N GLU A 4 -14.07 14.02 17.22
CA GLU A 4 -14.03 15.41 17.69
C GLU A 4 -15.44 16.01 17.77
N MET A 5 -16.27 15.73 16.76
CA MET A 5 -17.69 16.06 16.75
C MET A 5 -18.44 15.39 17.91
N TRP A 6 -18.20 14.09 18.13
CA TRP A 6 -18.89 13.35 19.18
C TRP A 6 -18.45 13.76 20.59
N ALA A 7 -17.17 14.07 20.78
CA ALA A 7 -16.65 14.60 22.02
C ALA A 7 -17.25 15.97 22.35
N HIS A 8 -17.50 16.81 21.34
CA HIS A 8 -18.17 18.10 21.51
C HIS A 8 -19.61 17.98 22.03
N TYR A 9 -20.40 17.02 21.52
CA TYR A 9 -21.80 16.85 21.93
C TYR A 9 -22.03 15.95 23.13
N TYR A 10 -21.19 14.94 23.33
CA TYR A 10 -21.43 13.87 24.31
C TYR A 10 -20.34 13.73 25.38
N GLY A 11 -19.30 14.57 25.31
CA GLY A 11 -18.13 14.54 26.19
C GLY A 11 -17.07 13.53 25.73
N GLN A 12 -15.80 13.87 25.99
CA GLN A 12 -14.64 13.09 25.55
C GLN A 12 -14.67 11.64 26.06
N ALA A 13 -14.98 11.44 27.36
CA ALA A 13 -15.01 10.11 27.97
C ALA A 13 -15.99 9.15 27.27
N ARG A 14 -17.18 9.64 26.89
CA ARG A 14 -18.19 8.84 26.19
C ARG A 14 -17.79 8.55 24.75
N ALA A 15 -17.17 9.52 24.07
CA ALA A 15 -16.64 9.33 22.73
C ALA A 15 -15.53 8.25 22.71
N ASP A 16 -14.65 8.26 23.71
CA ASP A 16 -13.56 7.29 23.84
C ASP A 16 -14.09 5.89 24.16
N GLU A 17 -15.05 5.77 25.09
CA GLU A 17 -15.69 4.48 25.41
C GLU A 17 -16.41 3.88 24.19
N ALA A 18 -17.16 4.68 23.44
CA ALA A 18 -17.85 4.23 22.23
C ALA A 18 -16.85 3.78 21.15
N SER A 19 -15.74 4.51 20.98
CA SER A 19 -14.66 4.15 20.06
C SER A 19 -13.99 2.82 20.46
N ALA A 20 -13.73 2.62 21.76
CA ALA A 20 -13.17 1.38 22.29
C ALA A 20 -14.09 0.17 22.04
N LYS A 21 -15.40 0.32 22.29
CA LYS A 21 -16.41 -0.72 21.98
C LYS A 21 -16.47 -1.03 20.48
N GLY A 22 -16.43 -0.01 19.63
CA GLY A 22 -16.37 -0.17 18.18
C GLY A 22 -15.14 -0.95 17.72
N LYS A 23 -13.96 -0.61 18.25
CA LYS A 23 -12.70 -1.31 17.96
C LYS A 23 -12.73 -2.78 18.38
N ALA A 24 -13.26 -3.09 19.56
CA ALA A 24 -13.38 -4.46 20.06
C ALA A 24 -14.31 -5.31 19.18
N ASN A 25 -15.48 -4.76 18.81
CA ASN A 25 -16.41 -5.45 17.91
C ASN A 25 -15.80 -5.70 16.52
N LEU A 26 -15.08 -4.72 15.98
CA LEU A 26 -14.41 -4.89 14.69
C LEU A 26 -13.35 -5.99 14.75
N LEU A 27 -12.50 -5.98 15.79
CA LEU A 27 -11.48 -7.03 15.99
C LEU A 27 -12.11 -8.42 16.09
N GLN A 28 -13.21 -8.57 16.83
CA GLN A 28 -13.92 -9.85 16.95
C GLN A 28 -14.45 -10.34 15.59
N ARG A 29 -15.05 -9.45 14.79
CA ARG A 29 -15.58 -9.79 13.46
C ARG A 29 -14.47 -10.18 12.48
N GLU A 30 -13.32 -9.52 12.57
CA GLU A 30 -12.13 -9.84 11.78
C GLU A 30 -11.53 -11.19 12.18
N GLN A 31 -11.36 -11.45 13.47
CA GLN A 31 -10.86 -12.73 14.00
C GLN A 31 -11.79 -13.91 13.64
N ALA A 32 -13.10 -13.67 13.65
CA ALA A 32 -14.10 -14.65 13.21
C ALA A 32 -14.22 -14.78 11.67
N ASN A 33 -13.45 -14.00 10.90
CA ASN A 33 -13.43 -13.98 9.44
C ASN A 33 -14.84 -13.88 8.81
N LEU A 34 -15.71 -13.07 9.41
CA LEU A 34 -17.10 -12.92 8.96
C LEU A 34 -17.16 -12.30 7.56
N SER A 35 -18.24 -12.60 6.82
CA SER A 35 -18.50 -11.95 5.52
C SER A 35 -18.47 -10.42 5.67
N GLY A 36 -17.74 -9.75 4.79
CA GLY A 36 -17.49 -8.30 4.89
C GLY A 36 -16.25 -7.91 5.72
N TYR A 37 -15.76 -8.78 6.59
CA TYR A 37 -14.62 -8.54 7.50
C TYR A 37 -13.43 -9.46 7.23
N THR A 38 -13.44 -10.15 6.08
CA THR A 38 -12.32 -10.98 5.66
C THR A 38 -11.08 -10.14 5.37
N TYR A 39 -9.90 -10.76 5.46
CA TYR A 39 -8.64 -10.11 5.12
C TYR A 39 -8.65 -9.50 3.71
N ARG A 40 -9.31 -10.18 2.76
CA ARG A 40 -9.52 -9.67 1.40
C ARG A 40 -10.31 -8.36 1.40
N ASN A 41 -11.45 -8.32 2.08
CA ASN A 41 -12.31 -7.13 2.09
C ASN A 41 -11.63 -5.95 2.79
N ARG A 42 -10.86 -6.22 3.85
CA ARG A 42 -10.05 -5.21 4.53
C ARG A 42 -8.95 -4.65 3.61
N ALA A 43 -8.25 -5.52 2.89
CA ALA A 43 -7.23 -5.11 1.92
C ALA A 43 -7.83 -4.25 0.79
N LEU A 44 -8.98 -4.66 0.24
CA LEU A 44 -9.71 -3.93 -0.81
C LEU A 44 -10.27 -2.58 -0.32
N LYS A 45 -10.75 -2.51 0.93
CA LYS A 45 -11.17 -1.24 1.54
C LYS A 45 -9.98 -0.30 1.68
N ALA A 46 -8.89 -0.79 2.27
CA ALA A 46 -7.68 0.00 2.49
C ALA A 46 -7.07 0.53 1.19
N SER A 47 -7.16 -0.25 0.10
CA SER A 47 -6.61 0.15 -1.20
C SER A 47 -7.38 1.27 -1.87
N ILE A 48 -8.72 1.33 -1.75
CA ILE A 48 -9.53 2.41 -2.35
C ILE A 48 -9.48 3.68 -1.49
N THR A 49 -9.32 3.56 -0.17
CA THR A 49 -9.17 4.73 0.70
C THR A 49 -7.83 5.46 0.54
N ARG A 50 -6.92 5.00 -0.34
CA ARG A 50 -5.69 5.71 -0.70
C ARG A 50 -6.00 6.79 -1.73
N GLY A 51 -6.41 7.96 -1.24
CA GLY A 51 -6.86 9.05 -2.10
C GLY A 51 -6.62 10.43 -1.51
N PHE A 52 -5.41 10.71 -1.03
CA PHE A 52 -4.94 12.10 -0.93
C PHE A 52 -3.56 12.23 -1.58
N PRO A 53 -3.45 12.04 -2.90
CA PRO A 53 -2.17 12.25 -3.61
C PRO A 53 -1.62 13.67 -3.42
N ALA A 54 -2.48 14.62 -3.01
CA ALA A 54 -2.06 15.96 -2.61
C ALA A 54 -1.26 16.00 -1.31
N TYR A 55 -1.39 15.03 -0.40
CA TYR A 55 -0.81 15.04 0.95
C TYR A 55 0.14 13.86 1.23
N VAL A 56 -0.05 12.72 0.57
CA VAL A 56 0.77 11.52 0.73
C VAL A 56 1.21 11.01 -0.63
N THR A 57 2.51 10.82 -0.83
CA THR A 57 3.08 10.13 -1.98
C THR A 57 3.54 8.75 -1.56
N MET A 58 3.48 7.76 -2.46
CA MET A 58 4.13 6.46 -2.24
C MET A 58 5.36 6.39 -3.14
N GLY A 59 6.54 6.41 -2.52
CA GLY A 59 7.83 6.22 -3.16
C GLY A 59 8.32 4.77 -3.05
N TRP A 60 9.51 4.48 -3.59
CA TRP A 60 10.10 3.14 -3.50
C TRP A 60 10.53 2.77 -2.08
N ALA A 61 10.90 3.76 -1.26
CA ALA A 61 11.29 3.56 0.14
C ALA A 61 10.12 3.64 1.13
N GLY A 62 8.88 3.71 0.66
CA GLY A 62 7.69 3.87 1.50
C GLY A 62 6.92 5.14 1.22
N PHE A 63 5.99 5.50 2.12
CA PHE A 63 5.18 6.70 1.97
C PHE A 63 5.96 7.95 2.41
N ASP A 64 5.71 9.08 1.77
CA ASP A 64 6.20 10.40 2.18
C ASP A 64 5.02 11.39 2.23
N THR A 65 5.12 12.41 3.08
CA THR A 65 4.09 13.43 3.28
C THR A 65 4.57 14.78 2.79
N ASN A 66 3.68 15.59 2.21
CA ASN A 66 4.09 16.91 1.72
C ASN A 66 4.53 17.85 2.89
N ALA A 67 5.26 18.92 2.56
CA ALA A 67 5.81 19.86 3.55
C ALA A 67 4.74 20.56 4.43
N ASN A 68 3.49 20.62 3.97
CA ASN A 68 2.37 21.24 4.68
C ASN A 68 1.67 20.29 5.64
N TRP A 69 1.95 18.98 5.55
CA TRP A 69 1.40 17.94 6.40
C TRP A 69 2.50 17.33 7.27
N LYS A 70 2.78 17.96 8.41
CA LYS A 70 3.77 17.44 9.38
C LYS A 70 3.20 16.21 10.10
N SER A 71 3.84 15.06 9.89
CA SER A 71 3.31 13.70 10.04
C SER A 71 3.36 13.12 11.46
N SER A 72 2.26 13.26 12.21
CA SER A 72 1.88 12.26 13.23
C SER A 72 0.64 11.44 12.85
N ALA A 73 -0.15 11.91 11.88
CA ALA A 73 -1.46 11.35 11.57
C ALA A 73 -1.47 10.19 10.55
N TYR A 74 -0.51 10.13 9.62
CA TYR A 74 -0.46 9.07 8.61
C TYR A 74 0.62 8.06 8.95
N LYS A 75 0.20 6.83 9.30
CA LYS A 75 1.09 5.72 9.68
C LYS A 75 1.21 4.64 8.60
N GLY A 76 0.79 4.94 7.37
CA GLY A 76 0.68 3.94 6.32
C GLY A 76 -0.44 2.92 6.57
N VAL A 77 -0.42 1.84 5.79
CA VAL A 77 -1.23 0.63 6.06
C VAL A 77 -0.29 -0.34 6.74
N ALA A 78 -0.71 -0.91 7.88
CA ALA A 78 0.11 -1.88 8.58
C ALA A 78 0.54 -3.02 7.63
N THR A 79 1.71 -3.60 7.80
CA THR A 79 2.11 -4.83 7.07
C THR A 79 1.39 -6.05 7.66
N PRO A 80 1.34 -7.20 6.96
CA PRO A 80 0.89 -8.45 7.57
C PRO A 80 1.65 -8.76 8.87
N GLU A 81 2.96 -8.54 8.89
CA GLU A 81 3.82 -8.77 10.07
C GLU A 81 3.42 -7.85 11.24
N GLU A 82 3.18 -6.56 10.98
CA GLU A 82 2.69 -5.61 11.99
C GLU A 82 1.29 -5.97 12.50
N ARG A 83 0.48 -6.67 11.69
CA ARG A 83 -0.83 -7.20 12.10
C ARG A 83 -0.74 -8.58 12.75
N GLN A 84 0.44 -9.18 12.83
CA GLN A 84 0.63 -10.56 13.29
C GLN A 84 -0.15 -11.58 12.45
N GLU A 85 -0.33 -11.28 11.17
CA GLU A 85 -1.00 -12.13 10.17
C GLU A 85 0.04 -12.79 9.27
N ALA A 86 -0.25 -14.03 8.84
CA ALA A 86 0.60 -14.68 7.85
C ALA A 86 0.57 -13.93 6.52
N LYS A 87 1.74 -13.70 5.92
CA LYS A 87 1.84 -13.16 4.56
C LYS A 87 1.18 -14.15 3.59
N TRP A 88 0.25 -13.65 2.78
CA TRP A 88 -0.35 -14.47 1.73
C TRP A 88 0.72 -14.86 0.70
N THR A 89 0.76 -16.16 0.38
CA THR A 89 1.60 -16.73 -0.69
C THR A 89 0.71 -17.55 -1.60
N GLY A 90 1.07 -17.65 -2.87
CA GLY A 90 0.33 -18.43 -3.86
C GLY A 90 1.23 -18.73 -5.06
N SER A 91 0.77 -19.64 -5.93
CA SER A 91 1.47 -19.92 -7.19
C SER A 91 1.48 -18.67 -8.09
N PRO A 92 2.35 -18.61 -9.11
CA PRO A 92 2.31 -17.53 -10.12
C PRO A 92 0.92 -17.33 -10.74
N GLU A 93 0.18 -18.42 -10.99
CA GLU A 93 -1.18 -18.40 -11.53
C GLU A 93 -2.20 -17.84 -10.52
N GLU A 94 -2.06 -18.18 -9.25
CA GLU A 94 -2.94 -17.64 -8.19
C GLU A 94 -2.65 -16.16 -7.95
N ALA A 95 -1.36 -15.78 -7.91
CA ALA A 95 -0.91 -14.42 -7.73
C ALA A 95 -1.37 -13.51 -8.87
N SER A 96 -1.23 -13.96 -10.12
CA SER A 96 -1.70 -13.22 -11.31
C SER A 96 -3.22 -13.06 -11.33
N ARG A 97 -4.00 -14.09 -10.95
CA ARG A 97 -5.47 -13.97 -10.80
C ARG A 97 -5.84 -12.96 -9.71
N MET A 98 -5.19 -13.03 -8.55
CA MET A 98 -5.44 -12.11 -7.44
C MET A 98 -5.11 -10.66 -7.86
N LEU A 99 -3.96 -10.45 -8.49
CA LEU A 99 -3.51 -9.14 -8.94
C LEU A 99 -4.40 -8.59 -10.06
N THR A 100 -4.87 -9.43 -10.98
CA THR A 100 -5.82 -9.03 -12.02
C THR A 100 -7.14 -8.60 -11.41
N ALA A 101 -7.67 -9.37 -10.46
CA ALA A 101 -8.90 -9.01 -9.75
C ALA A 101 -8.74 -7.68 -8.99
N PHE A 102 -7.59 -7.45 -8.38
CA PHE A 102 -7.25 -6.19 -7.73
C PHE A 102 -7.19 -5.02 -8.73
N MET A 103 -6.47 -5.18 -9.85
CA MET A 103 -6.36 -4.15 -10.88
C MET A 103 -7.72 -3.77 -11.46
N ARG A 104 -8.59 -4.76 -11.71
CA ARG A 104 -9.98 -4.54 -12.15
C ARG A 104 -10.78 -3.74 -11.13
N TYR A 105 -10.69 -4.14 -9.86
CA TYR A 105 -11.33 -3.43 -8.75
C TYR A 105 -10.81 -1.99 -8.61
N ALA A 106 -9.52 -1.75 -8.89
CA ALA A 106 -8.91 -0.42 -8.93
C ALA A 106 -9.26 0.41 -10.19
N GLY A 107 -10.08 -0.13 -11.10
CA GLY A 107 -10.56 0.59 -12.29
C GLY A 107 -9.75 0.35 -13.57
N ASN A 108 -8.78 -0.55 -13.57
CA ASN A 108 -8.01 -0.84 -14.79
C ASN A 108 -8.89 -1.56 -15.84
N ALA A 109 -9.02 -0.95 -17.02
CA ALA A 109 -9.74 -1.55 -18.15
C ALA A 109 -8.97 -2.69 -18.83
N ILE A 110 -7.64 -2.66 -18.76
CA ILE A 110 -6.74 -3.70 -19.29
C ILE A 110 -5.60 -3.87 -18.29
N ALA A 111 -5.23 -5.12 -18.02
CA ALA A 111 -4.09 -5.50 -17.21
C ALA A 111 -3.28 -6.55 -17.97
N GLY A 112 -1.95 -6.46 -17.89
CA GLY A 112 -1.03 -7.39 -18.53
C GLY A 112 0.22 -7.57 -17.69
N TYR A 113 0.89 -8.69 -17.92
CA TYR A 113 2.13 -9.08 -17.25
C TYR A 113 3.18 -9.32 -18.32
N GLY A 114 4.39 -8.84 -18.07
CA GLY A 114 5.55 -9.05 -18.93
C GLY A 114 6.77 -9.36 -18.08
N PRO A 115 7.76 -10.08 -18.64
CA PRO A 115 9.00 -10.35 -17.94
C PRO A 115 9.78 -9.04 -17.73
N LEU A 116 10.59 -8.98 -16.66
CA LEU A 116 11.49 -7.86 -16.36
C LEU A 116 12.96 -8.33 -16.28
N ASP A 117 13.28 -9.40 -16.99
CA ASP A 117 14.65 -9.93 -17.06
C ASP A 117 15.57 -8.99 -17.87
N ALA A 118 16.88 -9.23 -17.82
CA ALA A 118 17.90 -8.43 -18.52
C ALA A 118 17.63 -8.32 -20.05
N GLY A 119 17.05 -9.36 -20.65
CA GLY A 119 16.71 -9.40 -22.07
C GLY A 119 15.34 -8.83 -22.41
N SER A 120 14.47 -8.56 -21.43
CA SER A 120 13.11 -8.09 -21.70
C SER A 120 13.09 -6.72 -22.37
N ARG A 121 12.13 -6.58 -23.30
CA ARG A 121 11.83 -5.30 -23.94
C ARG A 121 11.39 -4.26 -22.89
N GLU A 122 10.64 -4.71 -21.90
CA GLU A 122 10.13 -3.92 -20.78
C GLU A 122 11.28 -3.23 -20.04
N ARG A 123 12.32 -4.00 -19.65
CA ARG A 123 13.51 -3.45 -18.99
C ARG A 123 14.30 -2.50 -19.89
N GLN A 124 14.49 -2.85 -21.15
CA GLN A 124 15.38 -2.10 -22.05
C GLN A 124 14.74 -0.84 -22.64
N GLN A 125 13.44 -0.83 -22.87
CA GLN A 125 12.76 0.21 -23.64
C GLN A 125 11.68 0.97 -22.85
N ILE A 126 11.04 0.35 -21.87
CA ILE A 126 9.92 0.97 -21.13
C ILE A 126 10.43 1.67 -19.87
N ILE A 127 11.41 1.09 -19.17
CA ILE A 127 11.98 1.70 -17.97
C ILE A 127 12.96 2.82 -18.36
N SER A 128 12.52 4.06 -18.17
CA SER A 128 13.38 5.24 -18.38
C SER A 128 14.45 5.33 -17.29
N THR A 129 15.70 5.06 -17.65
CA THR A 129 16.87 5.14 -16.76
C THR A 129 17.31 6.58 -16.46
N VAL A 130 16.92 7.52 -17.33
CA VAL A 130 17.16 8.95 -17.19
C VAL A 130 15.84 9.69 -17.23
N LYS A 131 15.61 10.62 -16.30
CA LYS A 131 14.40 11.45 -16.26
C LYS A 131 14.80 12.92 -16.39
N LYS A 132 14.22 13.64 -17.36
CA LYS A 132 14.54 15.05 -17.66
C LYS A 132 14.42 16.00 -16.45
N HIS A 133 13.51 15.69 -15.53
CA HIS A 133 13.19 16.53 -14.36
C HIS A 133 13.60 15.89 -13.02
N SER A 134 14.50 14.90 -13.04
CA SER A 134 15.03 14.30 -11.81
C SER A 134 16.50 13.97 -11.98
N THR A 135 17.30 14.33 -10.98
CA THR A 135 18.72 13.93 -10.91
C THR A 135 18.86 12.44 -10.58
N GLN A 136 17.80 11.80 -10.09
CA GLN A 136 17.82 10.39 -9.73
C GLN A 136 17.73 9.51 -10.98
N LYS A 137 18.72 8.63 -11.15
CA LYS A 137 18.72 7.61 -12.20
C LYS A 137 18.02 6.34 -11.74
N VAL A 138 17.28 5.68 -12.63
CA VAL A 138 16.76 4.34 -12.37
C VAL A 138 17.80 3.32 -12.83
N VAL A 139 18.25 2.44 -11.93
CA VAL A 139 19.28 1.43 -12.19
C VAL A 139 18.84 0.06 -11.69
N PHE A 140 19.44 -0.98 -12.26
CA PHE A 140 19.23 -2.37 -11.84
C PHE A 140 20.48 -2.89 -11.13
N GLU A 141 20.32 -3.45 -9.93
CA GLU A 141 21.43 -3.96 -9.11
C GLU A 141 21.09 -5.32 -8.49
N ASP A 142 22.12 -6.11 -8.16
CA ASP A 142 21.98 -7.38 -7.44
C ASP A 142 21.81 -7.15 -5.94
N VAL A 143 20.68 -6.57 -5.57
CA VAL A 143 20.28 -6.31 -4.18
C VAL A 143 19.00 -7.08 -3.83
N PRO A 144 18.80 -7.46 -2.56
CA PRO A 144 17.62 -8.24 -2.16
C PRO A 144 16.31 -7.43 -2.25
N GLU A 145 16.37 -6.12 -1.98
CA GLU A 145 15.22 -5.22 -1.98
C GLU A 145 15.56 -3.91 -2.69
N GLY A 146 14.55 -3.33 -3.34
CA GLY A 146 14.70 -2.02 -3.99
C GLY A 146 14.85 -0.91 -2.98
N TYR A 147 15.63 0.11 -3.32
CA TYR A 147 15.86 1.26 -2.45
C TYR A 147 16.01 2.55 -3.26
N GLU A 148 15.96 3.68 -2.55
CA GLU A 148 16.08 5.01 -3.13
C GLU A 148 17.14 5.83 -2.37
N THR A 149 17.96 6.54 -3.13
CA THR A 149 18.93 7.53 -2.63
C THR A 149 18.71 8.86 -3.33
N LYS A 150 19.46 9.90 -2.94
CA LYS A 150 19.43 11.21 -3.64
C LYS A 150 19.89 11.13 -5.10
N GLU A 151 20.63 10.09 -5.46
CA GLU A 151 21.30 9.95 -6.76
C GLU A 151 20.65 8.89 -7.65
N LYS A 152 20.06 7.85 -7.06
CA LYS A 152 19.53 6.71 -7.80
C LYS A 152 18.33 6.06 -7.13
N ARG A 153 17.57 5.37 -7.97
CA ARG A 153 16.47 4.50 -7.63
C ARG A 153 16.85 3.12 -8.13
N VAL A 154 16.91 2.13 -7.24
CA VAL A 154 17.40 0.79 -7.56
C VAL A 154 16.25 -0.22 -7.65
N ILE A 155 16.17 -0.90 -8.79
CA ILE A 155 15.33 -2.09 -9.01
C ILE A 155 16.22 -3.32 -8.83
N PRO A 156 15.88 -4.28 -7.95
CA PRO A 156 16.59 -5.55 -7.86
C PRO A 156 16.62 -6.29 -9.21
N ASN A 157 17.74 -6.90 -9.57
CA ASN A 157 17.78 -7.85 -10.71
C ASN A 157 17.02 -9.16 -10.41
N LYS A 158 16.94 -9.53 -9.12
CA LYS A 158 16.20 -10.70 -8.66
C LYS A 158 14.85 -10.26 -8.14
N HIS A 159 13.80 -10.80 -8.76
CA HIS A 159 12.42 -10.62 -8.33
C HIS A 159 11.99 -11.95 -7.69
N ASN A 160 12.17 -12.08 -6.38
CA ASN A 160 11.64 -13.22 -5.61
C ASN A 160 10.13 -13.13 -5.47
#